data_AF-A0A0V1LB15-F1
#
_entry.id   AF-A0A0V1LB15-F1
#
_cell.length_a   1.000
_cell.length_b   1.000
_cell.length_c   1.000
_cell.angle_alpha   90.00
_cell.angle_beta   90.00
_cell.angle_gamma   90.00
#
_symmetry.space_group_name_H-M   'P 1'
#
loop_
_entity.id
_entity.type
_entity.pdbx_description
1 polymer ?
#
loop_
_entity_poly.entity_id
_entity_poly.type
_entity_poly.pdbx_seq_one_letter_code
_entity_poly.pdbx_strand_id
1 'polypeptide(L)'
;MDAEMDSVITNTGVSEKYIMKQEFVLTQRNQQKLVYRGRCYTLKRTNRNDKYWICASGMRGCPGKLYTILDATQVIRTDEHAKGCRVDAHAFYHQQQLNELKRLAQVIRGRYRKFVMSWQAMHPPA
;
A
#
# COMPACT_ATOMS: atom_id res chain seq x y z
N MET A 1 4.17 20.11 26.01
CA MET A 1 5.46 19.90 25.35
C MET A 1 5.18 19.08 24.12
N ASP A 2 4.86 19.78 23.06
CA ASP A 2 4.53 19.22 21.76
C ASP A 2 5.81 18.71 21.13
N ALA A 3 6.04 17.40 21.25
CA ALA A 3 7.15 16.75 20.55
C ALA A 3 6.73 16.62 19.08
N GLU A 4 7.20 17.59 18.30
CA GLU A 4 7.32 17.52 16.85
C GLU A 4 7.93 16.16 16.50
N MET A 5 7.09 15.28 15.95
CA MET A 5 7.44 13.90 15.70
C MET A 5 8.06 13.83 14.32
N ASP A 6 9.40 13.86 14.27
CA ASP A 6 10.18 13.60 13.08
C ASP A 6 9.94 12.16 12.60
N SER A 7 8.89 11.99 11.79
CA SER A 7 8.66 10.74 11.07
C SER A 7 9.63 10.67 9.89
N VAL A 8 10.69 9.88 10.01
CA VAL A 8 11.50 9.50 8.85
C VAL A 8 10.66 8.54 8.01
N ILE A 9 9.92 9.09 7.05
CA ILE A 9 9.19 8.32 6.04
C ILE A 9 10.22 7.76 5.07
N THR A 10 10.72 6.56 5.34
CA THR A 10 11.46 5.80 4.33
C THR A 10 10.45 5.21 3.37
N ASN A 11 10.21 5.88 2.24
CA ASN A 11 9.48 5.33 1.11
C ASN A 11 10.34 4.21 0.47
N THR A 12 10.45 3.06 1.10
CA THR A 12 11.12 1.89 0.52
C THR A 12 10.19 1.24 -0.51
N GLY A 13 10.17 1.83 -1.71
CA GLY A 13 9.72 1.18 -2.93
C GLY A 13 8.21 1.13 -3.14
N VAL A 14 7.68 2.09 -3.91
CA VAL A 14 6.43 1.90 -4.62
C VAL A 14 6.74 1.03 -5.85
N SER A 15 6.67 -0.29 -5.72
CA SER A 15 6.72 -1.16 -6.91
C SER A 15 5.38 -1.13 -7.64
N GLU A 16 5.44 -0.97 -8.97
CA GLU A 16 4.31 -0.87 -9.89
C GLU A 16 3.28 -2.01 -9.78
N LYS A 17 3.65 -3.14 -9.14
CA LYS A 17 2.82 -4.35 -9.04
C LYS A 17 1.90 -4.37 -7.80
N TYR A 18 2.09 -3.50 -6.82
CA TYR A 18 1.58 -3.73 -5.46
C TYR A 18 0.53 -2.71 -5.02
N ILE A 19 -0.64 -3.22 -4.61
CA ILE A 19 -1.87 -2.45 -4.33
C ILE A 19 -1.87 -1.85 -2.90
N MET A 20 -0.84 -2.12 -2.12
CA MET A 20 -0.73 -1.65 -0.74
C MET A 20 0.39 -0.63 -0.61
N LYS A 21 0.06 0.56 -0.11
CA LYS A 21 1.08 1.50 0.35
C LYS A 21 1.61 0.91 1.66
N GLN A 22 2.78 0.27 1.58
CA GLN A 22 3.59 -0.01 2.75
C GLN A 22 4.24 1.29 3.20
N GLU A 23 3.53 2.04 4.03
CA GLU A 23 4.21 3.03 4.87
C GLU A 23 4.82 2.27 6.04
N PHE A 24 6.06 1.81 5.88
CA PHE A 24 6.86 1.37 7.01
C PHE A 24 7.22 2.58 7.86
N VAL A 25 6.26 3.09 8.63
CA VAL A 25 6.57 4.00 9.73
C VAL A 25 7.20 3.13 10.81
N LEU A 26 8.54 3.04 10.81
CA LEU A 26 9.29 2.55 11.96
C LEU A 26 9.07 3.58 13.08
N THR A 27 8.00 3.39 13.86
CA THR A 27 7.79 4.17 15.08
C THR A 27 8.91 3.85 16.07
N GLN A 28 9.15 4.70 17.08
CA GLN A 28 10.14 4.49 18.15
C GLN A 28 10.03 3.12 18.87
N ARG A 29 8.93 2.38 18.66
CA ARG A 29 8.66 1.03 19.18
C ARG A 29 8.82 -0.10 18.14
N ASN A 30 9.42 0.16 16.99
CA ASN A 30 9.64 -0.80 15.89
C ASN A 30 8.34 -1.48 15.38
N GLN A 31 7.22 -0.76 15.36
CA GLN A 31 5.95 -1.30 14.88
C GLN A 31 5.71 -0.97 13.41
N GLN A 32 5.65 -1.98 12.55
CA GLN A 32 5.32 -1.82 11.14
C GLN A 32 3.81 -1.55 10.96
N LYS A 33 3.49 -0.60 10.07
CA LYS A 33 2.11 -0.23 9.72
C LYS A 33 1.83 -0.53 8.24
N LEU A 34 0.57 -0.78 7.94
CA LEU A 34 0.10 -1.09 6.60
C LEU A 34 -1.25 -0.42 6.37
N VAL A 35 -1.43 0.21 5.22
CA VAL A 35 -2.71 0.79 4.81
C VAL A 35 -3.32 -0.08 3.72
N TYR A 36 -4.55 -0.57 3.97
CA TYR A 36 -5.32 -1.33 3.00
C TYR A 36 -6.79 -0.90 3.01
N ARG A 37 -7.30 -0.52 1.84
CA ARG A 37 -8.68 -0.01 1.62
C ARG A 37 -9.05 1.10 2.63
N GLY A 38 -8.14 2.07 2.77
CA GLY A 38 -8.26 3.19 3.70
C GLY A 38 -8.28 2.80 5.18
N ARG A 39 -7.96 1.56 5.56
CA ARG A 39 -7.83 1.16 6.96
C ARG A 39 -6.38 0.91 7.30
N CYS A 40 -5.99 1.37 8.49
CA CYS A 40 -4.66 1.18 9.04
C CYS A 40 -4.59 -0.14 9.82
N TYR A 41 -3.50 -0.87 9.61
CA TYR A 41 -3.19 -2.13 10.29
C TYR A 41 -1.80 -2.05 10.90
N THR A 42 -1.61 -2.75 12.01
CA THR A 42 -0.32 -2.89 12.69
C THR A 42 0.12 -4.34 12.61
N LEU A 43 1.40 -4.56 12.30
CA LEU A 43 1.97 -5.89 12.27
C LEU A 43 1.93 -6.50 13.67
N LYS A 44 1.39 -7.71 13.78
CA LYS A 44 1.36 -8.46 15.04
C LYS A 44 2.30 -9.66 15.00
N ARG A 45 2.46 -10.31 13.85
CA ARG A 45 3.36 -11.44 13.68
C ARG A 45 3.85 -11.54 12.23
N THR A 46 5.12 -11.93 12.09
CA THR A 46 5.70 -12.38 10.82
C THR A 46 5.95 -13.87 10.94
N ASN A 47 5.39 -14.67 10.04
CA ASN A 47 5.71 -16.09 9.94
C ASN A 47 6.69 -16.32 8.78
N ARG A 48 6.99 -17.59 8.47
CA ARG A 48 7.92 -17.94 7.38
C ARG A 48 7.47 -17.43 6.02
N ASN A 49 6.17 -17.49 5.74
CA ASN A 49 5.62 -17.22 4.39
C ASN A 49 4.68 -16.01 4.33
N ASP A 50 4.18 -15.55 5.48
CA ASP A 50 3.14 -14.52 5.54
C ASP A 50 3.34 -13.56 6.72
N LYS A 51 2.63 -12.45 6.66
CA LYS A 51 2.52 -11.48 7.74
C LYS A 51 1.07 -11.36 8.18
N TYR A 52 0.90 -11.29 9.50
CA TYR A 52 -0.37 -11.14 10.17
C TYR A 52 -0.48 -9.74 10.78
N TRP A 53 -1.54 -9.05 10.39
CA TRP A 53 -1.81 -7.68 10.78
C TRP A 53 -3.16 -7.56 11.48
N ILE A 54 -3.23 -6.68 12.45
CA ILE A 54 -4.46 -6.35 13.17
C ILE A 54 -4.89 -4.93 12.84
N CYS A 55 -6.20 -4.69 12.74
CA CYS A 55 -6.72 -3.34 12.55
C CYS A 55 -6.22 -2.43 13.69
N ALA A 56 -5.85 -1.19 13.36
CA ALA A 56 -5.49 -0.19 14.37
C ALA A 56 -6.66 0.10 15.34
N SER A 57 -7.90 -0.09 14.90
CA SER A 57 -9.10 -0.05 15.75
C SER A 57 -9.29 -1.32 16.59
N GLY A 58 -8.35 -2.26 16.58
CA GLY A 58 -8.41 -3.49 17.38
C GLY A 58 -8.47 -3.22 18.88
N MET A 59 -7.79 -2.17 19.36
CA MET A 59 -7.92 -1.71 20.75
C MET A 59 -9.35 -1.25 21.10
N ARG A 60 -10.13 -0.84 20.10
CA ARG A 60 -11.56 -0.47 20.25
C ARG A 60 -12.49 -1.66 19.97
N GLY A 61 -11.96 -2.89 19.96
CA GLY A 61 -12.73 -4.11 19.74
C GLY A 61 -12.96 -4.48 18.28
N CYS A 62 -12.26 -3.86 17.31
CA CYS A 62 -12.41 -4.27 15.91
C CYS A 62 -11.75 -5.64 15.66
N PRO A 63 -12.49 -6.66 15.17
CA PRO A 63 -11.93 -7.97 14.87
C PRO A 63 -11.15 -8.02 13.55
N GLY A 64 -11.12 -6.91 12.80
CA GLY A 64 -10.52 -6.82 11.49
C GLY A 64 -9.05 -7.24 11.49
N LYS A 65 -8.74 -8.26 10.70
CA LYS A 65 -7.39 -8.81 10.51
C LYS A 65 -7.06 -8.82 9.03
N LEU A 66 -5.78 -8.78 8.74
CA LEU A 66 -5.26 -8.83 7.39
C LEU A 66 -4.08 -9.80 7.36
N TYR A 67 -4.03 -10.62 6.33
CA TYR A 67 -2.94 -11.54 6.05
C TYR A 67 -2.36 -11.20 4.70
N THR A 68 -1.05 -11.08 4.64
CA THR A 68 -0.33 -10.73 3.42
C THR A 68 0.81 -11.70 3.22
N ILE A 69 1.32 -11.82 1.99
CA ILE A 69 2.61 -12.50 1.79
C ILE A 69 3.73 -11.78 2.56
N LEU A 70 4.88 -12.43 2.72
CA LEU A 70 5.97 -11.99 3.60
C LEU A 70 6.43 -10.54 3.36
N ASP A 71 6.51 -10.12 2.11
CA ASP A 71 6.89 -8.76 1.73
C ASP A 71 5.72 -7.76 1.81
N ALA A 72 4.52 -8.19 2.21
CA ALA A 72 3.27 -7.45 2.25
C ALA A 72 2.87 -6.75 0.96
N THR A 73 3.25 -7.35 -0.17
CA THR A 73 2.90 -6.81 -1.48
C THR A 73 1.54 -7.28 -1.99
N GLN A 74 1.06 -8.42 -1.50
CA GLN A 74 -0.25 -9.00 -1.82
C GLN A 74 -1.01 -9.39 -0.55
N VAL A 75 -2.32 -9.16 -0.57
CA VAL A 75 -3.26 -9.64 0.45
C VAL A 75 -3.65 -11.08 0.16
N ILE A 76 -3.48 -11.96 1.13
CA ILE A 76 -3.90 -13.37 1.10
C ILE A 76 -5.34 -13.49 1.61
N ARG A 77 -5.65 -12.81 2.72
CA ARG A 77 -6.95 -12.89 3.40
C ARG A 77 -7.26 -11.64 4.20
N THR A 78 -8.54 -11.30 4.30
CA THR A 78 -9.08 -10.24 5.16
C THR A 78 -10.20 -10.81 6.02
N ASP A 79 -10.22 -10.46 7.30
CA ASP A 79 -11.37 -10.72 8.18
C ASP A 79 -12.28 -9.49 8.23
N GLU A 80 -13.57 -9.72 8.52
CA GLU A 80 -14.55 -8.63 8.63
C GLU A 80 -14.21 -7.66 9.76
N HIS A 81 -14.60 -6.41 9.57
CA HIS A 81 -14.44 -5.35 10.57
C HIS A 81 -15.73 -5.15 11.34
N ALA A 82 -15.61 -4.63 12.57
CA ALA A 82 -16.78 -4.25 13.35
C ALA A 82 -17.59 -3.16 12.62
N LYS A 83 -18.93 -3.18 12.81
CA LYS A 83 -19.81 -2.12 12.33
C LYS A 83 -19.34 -0.77 12.89
N GLY A 84 -19.09 0.20 12.02
CA GLY A 84 -18.56 1.52 12.41
C GLY A 84 -17.03 1.61 12.52
N CYS A 85 -16.26 0.56 12.17
CA CYS A 85 -14.81 0.66 12.08
C CYS A 85 -14.42 1.70 11.02
N ARG A 86 -13.98 2.87 11.49
CA ARG A 86 -13.70 4.04 10.67
C ARG A 86 -12.54 3.77 9.72
N VAL A 87 -12.70 4.31 8.52
CA VAL A 87 -11.63 4.48 7.55
C VAL A 87 -10.76 5.64 8.04
N ASP A 88 -9.46 5.50 7.92
CA ASP A 88 -8.52 6.59 8.15
C ASP A 88 -8.56 7.52 6.93
N ALA A 89 -9.14 8.71 7.10
CA ALA A 89 -9.40 9.64 6.01
C ALA A 89 -8.11 10.09 5.30
N HIS A 90 -7.03 10.29 6.08
CA HIS A 90 -5.74 10.68 5.55
C HIS A 90 -5.14 9.54 4.71
N ALA A 91 -5.11 8.33 5.26
CA ALA A 91 -4.60 7.15 4.55
C ALA A 91 -5.42 6.83 3.28
N PHE A 92 -6.74 7.02 3.34
CA PHE A 92 -7.64 6.85 2.21
C PHE A 92 -7.36 7.87 1.09
N TYR A 93 -7.19 9.14 1.44
CA TYR A 93 -6.87 10.20 0.46
C TYR A 93 -5.55 9.91 -0.25
N HIS A 94 -4.50 9.54 0.51
CA HIS A 94 -3.21 9.15 -0.08
C HIS A 94 -3.33 7.94 -0.99
N GLN A 95 -4.12 6.94 -0.61
CA GLN A 95 -4.38 5.77 -1.46
C GLN A 95 -5.09 6.15 -2.76
N GLN A 96 -6.04 7.09 -2.71
CA GLN A 96 -6.74 7.59 -3.89
C GLN A 96 -5.79 8.31 -4.85
N GLN A 97 -4.92 9.18 -4.34
CA GLN A 97 -3.90 9.89 -5.14
C GLN A 97 -2.96 8.90 -5.85
N LEU A 98 -2.49 7.87 -5.15
CA LEU A 98 -1.66 6.83 -5.75
C LEU A 98 -2.39 6.04 -6.86
N ASN A 99 -3.68 5.77 -6.68
CA ASN A 99 -4.46 5.09 -7.71
C ASN A 99 -4.60 5.94 -8.98
N GLU A 100 -4.79 7.25 -8.83
CA GLU A 100 -4.86 8.15 -9.98
C GLU A 100 -3.50 8.27 -10.69
N LEU A 101 -2.41 8.39 -9.93
CA LEU A 101 -1.05 8.38 -10.51
C LEU A 101 -0.79 7.09 -11.31
N LYS A 102 -1.22 5.93 -10.80
CA LYS A 102 -1.09 4.66 -11.52
C LYS A 102 -1.90 4.64 -12.81
N ARG A 103 -3.15 5.13 -12.77
CA ARG A 103 -3.99 5.24 -13.96
C ARG A 103 -3.30 6.10 -15.03
N LEU A 104 -2.77 7.25 -14.63
CA LEU A 104 -2.04 8.14 -15.55
C LEU A 104 -0.77 7.47 -16.10
N ALA A 105 0.01 6.79 -15.26
CA ALA A 105 1.20 6.06 -15.69
C ALA A 105 0.86 4.96 -16.72
N GLN A 106 -0.23 4.21 -16.52
CA GLN A 106 -0.68 3.21 -17.50
C GLN A 106 -1.10 3.85 -18.83
N VAL A 107 -1.78 5.01 -18.79
CA VAL A 107 -2.15 5.75 -20.01
C VAL A 107 -0.89 6.21 -20.75
N ILE A 108 0.09 6.79 -20.04
CA ILE A 108 1.36 7.24 -20.64
C ILE A 108 2.12 6.06 -21.22
N ARG A 109 2.26 4.96 -20.48
CA ARG A 109 2.94 3.74 -20.94
C ARG A 109 2.28 3.16 -22.18
N GLY A 110 0.94 3.18 -22.24
CA GLY A 110 0.18 2.76 -23.42
C GLY A 110 0.44 3.66 -24.63
N ARG A 111 0.43 4.98 -24.44
CA ARG A 111 0.75 5.96 -25.50
C ARG A 111 2.18 5.78 -26.01
N TYR A 112 3.15 5.67 -25.11
CA TYR A 112 4.55 5.46 -25.47
C TYR A 112 4.75 4.15 -26.23
N ARG A 113 4.16 3.05 -25.75
CA ARG A 113 4.20 1.76 -26.47
C ARG A 113 3.63 1.88 -27.88
N LYS A 114 2.49 2.57 -28.06
CA LYS A 114 1.89 2.80 -29.37
C LYS A 114 2.81 3.62 -30.27
N PHE A 115 3.43 4.67 -29.74
CA PHE A 115 4.40 5.49 -30.46
C PHE A 115 5.62 4.67 -30.92
N VAL A 116 6.23 3.90 -30.02
CA VAL A 116 7.41 3.07 -30.33
C VAL A 116 7.10 2.03 -31.41
N MET A 117 5.97 1.34 -31.31
CA MET A 117 5.55 0.37 -32.34
C MET A 117 5.36 1.04 -33.69
N SER A 118 4.74 2.23 -33.72
CA SER A 118 4.56 3.00 -34.94
C SER A 118 5.90 3.46 -35.54
N TRP A 119 6.85 3.85 -34.70
CA TRP A 119 8.17 4.29 -35.14
C TRP A 119 9.01 3.14 -35.71
N GLN A 120 8.96 1.96 -35.09
CA GLN A 120 9.63 0.75 -35.59
C GLN A 120 9.04 0.28 -36.93
N ALA A 121 7.72 0.39 -37.12
CA ALA A 121 7.09 0.07 -38.40
C ALA A 121 7.54 1.00 -39.55
N MET A 122 7.88 2.26 -39.23
CA MET A 122 8.42 3.21 -40.23
C MET A 122 9.90 2.97 -40.53
N HIS A 123 10.63 2.30 -39.65
CA HIS A 123 12.07 2.02 -39.80
C HIS A 123 12.32 0.51 -39.64
N PRO A 124 11.88 -0.33 -40.60
CA PRO A 124 12.14 -1.76 -40.54
C PRO A 124 13.66 -2.00 -40.54
N PRO A 125 14.16 -2.91 -39.69
CA PRO A 125 15.57 -3.30 -39.75
C PRO A 125 15.87 -3.93 -41.12
N ALA A 126 17.06 -3.62 -41.63
CA ALA A 126 17.58 -4.15 -42.91
C ALA A 126 17.80 -5.67 -42.85
#